data_AF-A0A382CJ79-F1
#
_entry.id   AF-A0A382CJ79-F1
#
_cell.length_a   1.000
_cell.length_b   1.000
_cell.length_c   1.000
_cell.angle_alpha   90.00
_cell.angle_beta   90.00
_cell.angle_gamma   90.00
#
_symmetry.space_group_name_H-M   'P 1'
#
loop_
_entity.id
_entity.type
_entity.pdbx_description
1 polymer ?
#
loop_
_entity_poly.entity_id
_entity_poly.type
_entity_poly.pdbx_seq_one_letter_code
_entity_poly.pdbx_strand_id
1 'polypeptide(L)'
;EMGIFFGVRNLYKRSYTGRSKDNGQMITFTKFIKERTMTDSQKLVQMQHYWDDLDHMASDDTKKKKMQMKFGIKNIKLDPRKGKILSFESVGRDYRKEYDNYHAQPEQRERNAARKRARRQMEKAGKVEKFDKMDVHHKDNNPLNNEEDNLAVTTQNWNRTEPRLRKRK
;
A
#
# COMPACT_ATOMS: atom_id res chain seq x y z
N GLU A 1 5.94 18.30 -19.68
CA GLU A 1 4.89 17.31 -19.37
C GLU A 1 5.30 16.50 -18.16
N MET A 2 4.59 16.65 -17.03
CA MET A 2 4.92 15.99 -15.77
C MET A 2 4.29 14.60 -15.76
N GLY A 3 5.09 13.59 -16.14
CA GLY A 3 4.68 12.19 -16.13
C GLY A 3 4.37 11.70 -14.72
N ILE A 4 3.14 11.23 -14.51
CA ILE A 4 2.66 10.63 -13.27
C ILE A 4 3.41 9.31 -13.05
N PHE A 5 4.37 9.31 -12.11
CA PHE A 5 5.11 8.11 -11.70
C PHE A 5 4.20 7.23 -10.83
N PHE A 6 3.45 6.32 -11.46
CA PHE A 6 2.74 5.26 -10.73
C PHE A 6 3.77 4.36 -10.04
N GLY A 7 3.64 4.24 -8.71
CA GLY A 7 4.59 3.57 -7.82
C GLY A 7 5.07 2.21 -8.33
N VAL A 8 6.35 2.14 -8.66
CA VAL A 8 7.05 0.88 -8.90
C VAL A 8 7.10 0.13 -7.58
N ARG A 9 6.30 -0.93 -7.49
CA ARG A 9 6.24 -1.87 -6.37
C ARG A 9 7.66 -2.33 -6.03
N ASN A 10 8.02 -2.19 -4.76
CA ASN A 10 9.27 -2.69 -4.19
C ASN A 10 9.49 -4.17 -4.57
N LEU A 11 10.44 -4.43 -5.46
CA LEU A 11 10.85 -5.78 -5.82
C LEU A 11 12.36 -5.88 -5.67
N TYR A 12 12.79 -6.74 -4.75
CA TYR A 12 14.18 -7.17 -4.68
C TYR A 12 14.52 -7.97 -5.94
N LYS A 13 15.51 -7.50 -6.69
CA LYS A 13 16.04 -8.15 -7.89
C LYS A 13 17.18 -9.07 -7.46
N ARG A 14 16.99 -10.38 -7.53
CA ARG A 14 18.08 -11.33 -7.38
C ARG A 14 18.40 -11.94 -8.75
N SER A 15 19.61 -11.69 -9.22
CA SER A 15 20.15 -12.29 -10.44
C SER A 15 20.79 -13.62 -10.09
N TYR A 16 20.34 -14.68 -10.75
CA TYR A 16 20.95 -16.00 -10.66
C TYR A 16 21.70 -16.24 -11.95
N THR A 17 23.00 -16.49 -11.85
CA THR A 17 23.82 -16.91 -12.98
C THR A 17 23.77 -18.42 -13.05
N GLY A 18 23.30 -18.96 -14.17
CA GLY A 18 23.14 -20.38 -14.38
C GLY A 18 23.55 -20.74 -15.80
N ARG A 19 23.82 -22.03 -16.01
CA ARG A 19 24.18 -22.55 -17.32
C ARG A 19 22.89 -23.01 -18.02
N SER A 20 22.60 -22.45 -19.20
CA SER A 20 21.43 -22.81 -20.01
C SER A 20 21.45 -24.31 -20.33
N LYS A 21 20.32 -24.99 -20.13
CA LYS A 21 20.21 -26.43 -20.38
C LYS A 21 20.24 -26.79 -21.87
N ASP A 22 19.90 -25.83 -22.72
CA ASP A 22 19.72 -26.06 -24.15
C ASP A 22 21.02 -25.90 -24.95
N ASN A 23 21.90 -25.00 -24.51
CA ASN A 23 23.12 -24.64 -25.25
C ASN A 23 24.34 -24.36 -24.36
N GLY A 24 24.27 -24.60 -23.04
CA GLY A 24 25.40 -24.46 -22.13
C GLY A 24 25.90 -23.03 -21.90
N GLN A 25 25.25 -22.01 -22.49
CA GLN A 25 25.63 -20.61 -22.31
C GLN A 25 25.29 -20.10 -20.91
N MET A 26 26.14 -19.23 -20.37
CA MET A 26 25.88 -18.56 -19.11
C MET A 26 24.73 -17.56 -19.29
N ILE A 27 23.62 -17.80 -18.61
CA ILE A 27 22.44 -16.92 -18.61
C ILE A 27 22.24 -16.34 -17.22
N THR A 28 21.83 -15.08 -17.17
CA THR A 28 21.49 -14.39 -15.92
C THR A 28 19.98 -14.23 -15.84
N PHE A 29 19.35 -14.96 -14.92
CA PHE A 29 17.91 -14.87 -14.69
C PHE A 29 17.63 -13.95 -13.50
N THR A 30 16.86 -12.89 -13.72
CA THR A 30 16.43 -11.99 -12.65
C THR A 30 15.08 -12.43 -12.10
N LYS A 31 15.07 -12.92 -10.86
CA LYS A 31 13.83 -13.24 -10.16
C LYS A 31 13.41 -12.06 -9.30
N PHE A 32 12.20 -11.58 -9.52
CA PHE A 32 11.55 -10.58 -8.67
C PHE A 32 10.83 -11.27 -7.52
N ILE A 33 11.28 -11.04 -6.28
CA ILE A 33 10.67 -11.61 -5.08
C ILE A 33 9.78 -10.55 -4.43
N LYS A 34 8.52 -10.92 -4.09
CA LYS A 34 7.60 -10.05 -3.34
C LYS A 34 8.04 -9.98 -1.88
N GLU A 35 8.05 -8.79 -1.27
CA GLU A 35 8.48 -8.56 0.12
C GLU A 35 7.81 -9.50 1.13
N ARG A 36 6.51 -9.79 0.96
CA ARG A 36 5.74 -10.69 1.85
C ARG A 36 6.25 -12.14 1.87
N THR A 37 6.99 -12.55 0.85
CA THR A 37 7.55 -13.91 0.72
C THR A 37 9.06 -13.93 0.94
N MET A 38 9.67 -12.79 1.31
CA MET A 38 11.11 -12.71 1.56
C MET A 38 11.43 -13.21 2.97
N THR A 39 12.50 -14.01 3.04
CA THR A 39 13.13 -14.39 4.31
C THR A 39 13.82 -13.17 4.96
N ASP A 40 14.08 -13.24 6.26
CA ASP A 40 14.68 -12.10 6.98
C ASP A 40 16.11 -11.78 6.50
N SER A 41 16.89 -12.79 6.11
CA SER A 41 18.20 -12.59 5.48
C SER A 41 18.09 -11.88 4.13
N GLN A 42 17.05 -12.16 3.33
CA GLN A 42 16.84 -11.46 2.05
C GLN A 42 16.41 -10.01 2.25
N LYS A 43 15.58 -9.73 3.26
CA LYS A 43 15.21 -8.35 3.64
C LYS A 43 16.44 -7.56 4.06
N LEU A 44 17.31 -8.15 4.88
CA LEU A 44 18.59 -7.55 5.31
C LEU A 44 19.48 -7.16 4.11
N VAL A 45 19.64 -8.05 3.15
CA VAL A 45 20.44 -7.77 1.94
C VAL A 45 19.79 -6.65 1.10
N GLN A 46 18.47 -6.65 0.94
CA GLN A 46 17.74 -5.58 0.25
C GLN A 46 17.92 -4.23 0.94
N MET A 47 17.87 -4.21 2.27
CA MET A 47 18.09 -3.01 3.08
C MET A 47 19.52 -2.50 2.94
N GLN A 48 20.51 -3.39 2.97
CA GLN A 48 21.92 -3.02 2.76
C GLN A 48 22.15 -2.43 1.37
N HIS A 49 21.65 -3.06 0.31
CA HIS A 49 21.79 -2.51 -1.04
C HIS A 49 21.16 -1.12 -1.17
N TYR A 50 19.97 -0.92 -0.59
CA TYR A 50 19.36 0.40 -0.60
C TYR A 50 20.14 1.40 0.26
N TRP A 51 20.78 0.98 1.34
CA TRP A 51 21.67 1.82 2.14
C TRP A 51 22.90 2.26 1.33
N ASP A 52 23.53 1.32 0.62
CA ASP A 52 24.71 1.56 -0.21
C ASP A 52 24.36 2.47 -1.41
N ASP A 53 23.21 2.27 -2.05
CA ASP A 53 22.73 3.12 -3.16
C ASP A 53 22.44 4.57 -2.70
N LEU A 54 22.08 4.76 -1.42
CA LEU A 54 21.85 6.07 -0.84
C LEU A 54 23.15 6.79 -0.46
N ASP A 55 24.30 6.10 -0.49
CA ASP A 55 25.60 6.65 -0.12
C ASP A 55 26.00 7.84 -0.98
N HIS A 56 25.63 7.81 -2.26
CA HIS A 56 25.94 8.87 -3.23
C HIS A 56 24.94 10.04 -3.24
N MET A 57 23.86 9.97 -2.46
CA MET A 57 22.74 10.92 -2.57
C MET A 57 22.47 11.76 -1.31
N ALA A 58 23.08 11.44 -0.16
CA ALA A 58 22.55 11.93 1.12
C ALA A 58 23.54 11.90 2.28
N SER A 59 23.34 12.80 3.25
CA SER A 59 23.92 12.68 4.60
C SER A 59 23.31 11.51 5.37
N ASP A 60 24.03 10.97 6.36
CA ASP A 60 23.61 9.78 7.13
C ASP A 60 22.22 9.91 7.77
N ASP A 61 21.83 11.10 8.23
CA ASP A 61 20.49 11.34 8.79
C ASP A 61 19.40 11.23 7.73
N THR A 62 19.69 11.70 6.52
CA THR A 62 18.77 11.58 5.38
C THR A 62 18.66 10.11 4.94
N LYS A 63 19.76 9.34 4.98
CA LYS A 63 19.73 7.89 4.72
C LYS A 63 18.85 7.19 5.75
N LYS A 64 19.08 7.42 7.04
CA LYS A 64 18.27 6.84 8.14
C LYS A 64 16.78 7.18 7.99
N LYS A 65 16.44 8.42 7.63
CA LYS A 65 15.03 8.83 7.38
C LYS A 65 14.42 8.09 6.19
N LYS A 66 15.16 7.92 5.09
CA LYS A 66 14.71 7.15 3.92
C LYS A 66 14.53 5.66 4.25
N MET A 67 15.45 5.09 5.04
CA MET A 67 15.32 3.71 5.53
C MET A 67 14.08 3.54 6.40
N GLN A 68 13.81 4.48 7.30
CA GLN A 68 12.61 4.48 8.12
C GLN A 68 11.35 4.56 7.28
N MET A 69 11.31 5.43 6.26
CA MET A 69 10.13 5.58 5.40
C MET A 69 9.89 4.35 4.51
N LYS A 70 10.96 3.75 3.99
CA LYS A 70 10.87 2.63 3.03
C LYS A 70 10.66 1.28 3.70
N PHE A 71 11.41 1.01 4.77
CA PHE A 71 11.43 -0.28 5.44
C PHE A 71 10.80 -0.26 6.84
N GLY A 72 10.39 0.91 7.34
CA GLY A 72 9.80 1.03 8.68
C GLY A 72 10.81 0.81 9.80
N ILE A 73 12.11 0.97 9.56
CA ILE A 73 13.15 0.67 10.53
C ILE A 73 13.68 1.92 11.24
N LYS A 74 14.09 1.79 12.50
CA LYS A 74 14.75 2.83 13.29
C LYS A 74 16.01 2.26 13.96
N ASN A 75 16.78 3.13 14.61
CA ASN A 75 17.95 2.74 15.43
C ASN A 75 18.95 1.85 14.68
N ILE A 76 19.27 2.23 13.44
CA ILE A 76 20.20 1.50 12.58
C ILE A 76 21.62 1.71 13.11
N LYS A 77 22.25 0.61 13.57
CA LYS A 77 23.67 0.57 13.91
C LYS A 77 24.46 0.05 12.71
N LEU A 78 25.53 0.76 12.37
CA LEU A 78 26.42 0.41 11.26
C LEU A 78 27.77 -0.04 11.78
N ASP A 79 28.44 -0.91 11.01
CA ASP A 79 29.84 -1.25 11.21
C ASP A 79 30.71 -0.01 10.91
N PRO A 80 31.46 0.52 11.89
CA PRO A 80 32.29 1.71 11.71
C PRO A 80 33.41 1.53 10.67
N ARG A 81 33.75 0.31 10.28
CA ARG A 81 34.82 0.02 9.31
C ARG A 81 34.32 -0.23 7.89
N LYS A 82 33.09 -0.75 7.74
CA LYS A 82 32.57 -1.28 6.46
C LYS A 82 31.19 -0.77 6.07
N GLY A 83 30.54 0.06 6.90
CA GLY A 83 29.23 0.64 6.59
C GLY A 83 28.06 -0.37 6.56
N LYS A 84 28.28 -1.61 7.03
CA LYS A 84 27.26 -2.65 7.03
C LYS A 84 26.26 -2.49 8.18
N ILE A 85 24.98 -2.73 7.94
CA ILE A 85 23.94 -2.72 8.96
C ILE A 85 24.16 -3.90 9.92
N LEU A 86 24.46 -3.60 11.19
CA LEU A 86 24.68 -4.58 12.25
C LEU A 86 23.37 -4.91 12.98
N SER A 87 22.58 -3.89 13.30
CA SER A 87 21.29 -4.06 13.98
C SER A 87 20.35 -2.92 13.61
N PHE A 88 19.06 -3.19 13.60
CA PHE A 88 18.02 -2.19 13.43
C PHE A 88 16.81 -2.60 14.25
N GLU A 89 16.01 -1.61 14.65
CA GLU A 89 14.72 -1.84 15.27
C GLU A 89 13.64 -1.76 14.19
N SER A 90 12.86 -2.82 14.02
CA SER A 90 11.70 -2.80 13.12
C SER A 90 10.54 -2.11 13.80
N VAL A 91 10.17 -0.93 13.29
CA VAL A 91 8.96 -0.19 13.70
C VAL A 91 7.92 -0.30 12.59
N GLY A 92 7.93 -1.43 11.86
CA GLY A 92 7.05 -1.67 10.73
C GLY A 92 5.61 -1.34 11.08
N ARG A 93 4.83 -0.87 10.09
CA ARG A 93 3.38 -0.79 10.26
C ARG A 93 2.88 -2.18 10.60
N ASP A 94 2.47 -2.35 11.84
CA ASP A 94 1.82 -3.57 12.28
C ASP A 94 0.42 -3.57 11.65
N TYR A 95 0.34 -4.12 10.43
CA TYR A 95 -0.91 -4.24 9.68
C TYR A 95 -1.98 -4.99 10.47
N ARG A 96 -1.59 -5.89 11.40
CA ARG A 96 -2.54 -6.59 12.25
C ARG A 96 -3.12 -5.66 13.29
N LYS A 97 -2.26 -4.89 13.97
CA LYS A 97 -2.68 -3.86 14.93
C LYS A 97 -3.48 -2.74 14.27
N GLU A 98 -3.13 -2.29 13.06
CA GLU A 98 -3.91 -1.30 12.29
C GLU A 98 -5.31 -1.84 11.95
N TYR A 99 -5.39 -3.09 11.51
CA TYR A 99 -6.67 -3.76 11.28
C TYR A 99 -7.51 -3.88 12.55
N ASP A 100 -6.91 -4.35 13.65
CA ASP A 100 -7.60 -4.53 14.93
C ASP A 100 -8.07 -3.19 15.51
N ASN A 101 -7.27 -2.13 15.35
CA ASN A 101 -7.61 -0.80 15.84
C ASN A 101 -8.72 -0.11 15.04
N TYR A 102 -8.81 -0.33 13.73
CA TYR A 102 -9.74 0.41 12.86
C TYR A 102 -10.77 -0.47 12.16
N HIS A 103 -10.34 -1.51 11.45
CA HIS A 103 -11.23 -2.34 10.62
C HIS A 103 -12.02 -3.38 11.42
N ALA A 104 -11.50 -3.84 12.56
CA ALA A 104 -12.19 -4.80 13.41
C ALA A 104 -13.26 -4.15 14.31
N GLN A 105 -13.24 -2.82 14.46
CA GLN A 105 -14.18 -2.09 15.30
C GLN A 105 -15.63 -2.39 14.89
N PRO A 106 -16.51 -2.72 15.84
CA PRO A 106 -17.89 -3.14 15.54
C PRO A 106 -18.65 -2.05 14.76
N GLU A 107 -18.48 -0.78 15.13
CA GLU A 107 -19.10 0.36 14.45
C GLU A 107 -18.68 0.45 12.97
N GLN A 108 -17.39 0.28 12.66
CA GLN A 108 -16.89 0.33 11.28
C GLN A 108 -17.43 -0.83 10.44
N ARG A 109 -17.54 -2.02 11.05
CA ARG A 109 -18.15 -3.20 10.42
C ARG A 109 -19.62 -2.96 10.12
N GLU A 110 -20.35 -2.37 11.07
CA GLU A 110 -21.76 -2.02 10.91
C GLU A 110 -21.97 -1.00 9.80
N ARG A 111 -21.23 0.12 9.81
CA ARG A 111 -21.28 1.13 8.75
C ARG A 111 -20.92 0.57 7.38
N ASN A 112 -19.98 -0.39 7.29
CA ASN A 112 -19.67 -1.08 6.05
C ASN A 112 -20.82 -2.02 5.61
N ALA A 113 -21.41 -2.75 6.55
CA ALA A 113 -22.56 -3.61 6.27
C ALA A 113 -23.77 -2.80 5.79
N ALA A 114 -24.01 -1.64 6.37
CA ALA A 114 -25.08 -0.74 5.96
C ALA A 114 -24.86 -0.18 4.54
N ARG A 115 -23.64 0.27 4.20
CA ARG A 115 -23.29 0.65 2.81
C ARG A 115 -23.51 -0.48 1.81
N LYS A 116 -23.13 -1.71 2.17
CA LYS A 116 -23.35 -2.89 1.33
C LYS A 116 -24.83 -3.21 1.15
N ARG A 117 -25.66 -3.00 2.18
CA ARG A 117 -27.12 -3.12 2.09
C ARG A 117 -27.70 -2.11 1.10
N ALA A 118 -27.31 -0.83 1.20
CA ALA A 118 -27.73 0.21 0.25
C ALA A 118 -27.32 -0.11 -1.19
N ARG A 119 -26.07 -0.54 -1.43
CA ARG A 119 -25.61 -0.94 -2.78
C ARG A 119 -26.43 -2.09 -3.33
N ARG A 120 -26.69 -3.12 -2.53
CA ARG A 120 -27.51 -4.28 -2.95
C ARG A 120 -28.96 -3.90 -3.25
N GLN A 121 -29.54 -2.98 -2.48
CA GLN A 121 -30.90 -2.48 -2.74
C GLN A 121 -30.95 -1.76 -4.09
N MET A 122 -29.97 -0.91 -4.38
CA MET A 122 -29.89 -0.17 -5.63
C MET A 122 -29.53 -1.07 -6.83
N GLU A 123 -28.75 -2.13 -6.62
CA GLU A 123 -28.53 -3.21 -7.59
C GLU A 123 -29.83 -3.97 -7.89
N LYS A 124 -30.57 -4.35 -6.85
CA LYS A 124 -31.87 -5.04 -6.99
C LYS A 124 -32.89 -4.17 -7.73
N ALA A 125 -32.85 -2.87 -7.53
CA ALA A 125 -33.67 -1.90 -8.25
C ALA A 125 -33.20 -1.62 -9.69
N GLY A 126 -32.09 -2.22 -10.14
CA GLY A 126 -31.52 -2.02 -11.48
C GLY A 126 -30.92 -0.63 -11.71
N LYS A 127 -30.70 0.16 -10.65
CA LYS A 127 -30.18 1.53 -10.76
C LYS A 127 -28.65 1.57 -10.82
N VAL A 128 -27.99 0.50 -10.39
CA VAL A 128 -26.53 0.42 -10.27
C VAL A 128 -26.09 -1.01 -10.56
N GLU A 129 -24.99 -1.18 -11.29
CA GLU A 129 -24.46 -2.47 -11.73
C GLU A 129 -22.98 -2.60 -11.40
N LYS A 130 -22.43 -3.80 -11.59
CA LYS A 130 -20.99 -4.00 -11.47
C LYS A 130 -20.31 -3.36 -12.69
N PHE A 131 -19.30 -2.52 -12.46
CA PHE A 131 -18.51 -1.81 -13.47
C PHE A 131 -19.17 -0.61 -14.18
N ASP A 132 -20.34 -0.17 -13.73
CA ASP A 132 -21.02 1.03 -14.24
C ASP A 132 -20.35 2.37 -13.86
N LYS A 133 -19.34 2.33 -12.99
CA LYS A 133 -18.63 3.49 -12.41
C LYS A 133 -19.56 4.44 -11.61
N MET A 134 -20.69 3.93 -11.14
CA MET A 134 -21.63 4.66 -10.29
C MET A 134 -21.48 4.22 -8.84
N ASP A 135 -21.65 5.19 -7.93
CA ASP A 135 -21.63 4.97 -6.49
C ASP A 135 -22.99 5.34 -5.89
N VAL A 136 -23.39 4.60 -4.85
CA VAL A 136 -24.54 4.96 -4.01
C VAL A 136 -24.10 6.01 -3.00
N HIS A 137 -24.80 7.13 -2.99
CA HIS A 137 -24.59 8.28 -2.14
C HIS A 137 -25.69 8.37 -1.08
N HIS A 138 -25.28 8.63 0.17
CA HIS A 138 -26.16 8.92 1.30
C HIS A 138 -26.24 10.44 1.46
N LYS A 139 -27.39 11.05 1.17
CA LYS A 139 -27.55 12.53 1.18
C LYS A 139 -27.25 13.13 2.56
N ASP A 140 -27.64 12.44 3.62
CA ASP A 140 -27.37 12.82 5.01
C ASP A 140 -25.94 12.50 5.49
N ASN A 141 -25.10 11.88 4.66
CA ASN A 141 -23.76 11.41 5.00
C ASN A 141 -23.74 10.41 6.19
N ASN A 142 -24.87 9.76 6.47
CA ASN A 142 -24.99 8.70 7.47
C ASN A 142 -25.17 7.35 6.78
N PRO A 143 -24.14 6.48 6.78
CA PRO A 143 -24.23 5.17 6.14
C PRO A 143 -25.28 4.22 6.74
N LEU A 144 -25.80 4.51 7.94
CA LEU A 144 -26.80 3.71 8.61
C LEU A 144 -28.23 4.02 8.12
N ASN A 145 -28.45 5.15 7.48
CA ASN A 145 -29.74 5.53 6.93
C ASN A 145 -29.89 5.04 5.47
N ASN A 146 -30.49 3.88 5.28
CA ASN A 146 -30.68 3.25 3.96
C ASN A 146 -32.11 3.43 3.40
N GLU A 147 -32.81 4.48 3.80
CA GLU A 147 -34.11 4.82 3.21
C GLU A 147 -33.95 5.20 1.73
N GLU A 148 -34.90 4.80 0.88
CA GLU A 148 -34.77 4.91 -0.58
C GLU A 148 -34.65 6.35 -1.09
N ASP A 149 -35.30 7.28 -0.39
CA ASP A 149 -35.26 8.71 -0.65
C ASP A 149 -33.94 9.35 -0.18
N ASN A 150 -33.26 8.79 0.82
CA ASN A 150 -31.93 9.21 1.26
C ASN A 150 -30.82 8.71 0.32
N LEU A 151 -31.05 7.62 -0.41
CA LEU A 151 -30.09 7.05 -1.35
C LEU A 151 -30.18 7.72 -2.74
N ALA A 152 -29.03 8.08 -3.30
CA ALA A 152 -28.92 8.59 -4.66
C ALA A 152 -27.84 7.84 -5.44
N VAL A 153 -28.03 7.65 -6.74
CA VAL A 153 -26.97 7.15 -7.63
C VAL A 153 -26.22 8.34 -8.20
N THR A 154 -24.91 8.37 -8.00
CA THR A 154 -24.06 9.48 -8.44
C THR A 154 -22.77 8.96 -9.05
N THR A 155 -22.03 9.83 -9.73
CA THR A 155 -20.72 9.46 -10.26
C THR A 155 -19.71 9.32 -9.12
N GLN A 156 -18.75 8.40 -9.28
CA GLN A 156 -17.63 8.23 -8.35
C GLN A 156 -16.92 9.55 -8.02
N ASN A 157 -16.72 10.40 -9.04
CA ASN A 157 -15.99 11.66 -8.86
C ASN A 157 -16.74 12.61 -7.93
N TRP A 158 -18.05 12.79 -8.16
CA TRP A 158 -18.87 13.66 -7.33
C TRP A 158 -18.97 13.12 -5.90
N ASN A 159 -19.31 11.84 -5.71
CA ASN A 159 -19.49 11.24 -4.38
C ASN A 159 -18.22 11.30 -3.52
N ARG A 160 -17.04 11.11 -4.14
CA ARG A 160 -15.76 11.19 -3.43
C ARG A 160 -15.33 12.62 -3.12
N THR A 161 -15.87 13.62 -3.83
CA THR A 161 -15.51 15.04 -3.69
C THR A 161 -16.47 15.78 -2.75
N GLU A 162 -17.75 15.43 -2.79
CA GLU A 162 -18.86 16.08 -2.08
C GLU A 162 -18.58 16.30 -0.57
N PRO A 163 -18.03 15.33 0.18
CA PRO A 163 -17.76 15.53 1.61
C PRO A 163 -16.75 16.65 1.89
N ARG A 164 -15.84 16.93 0.94
CA ARG A 164 -14.87 18.04 1.06
C ARG A 164 -15.52 19.39 0.74
N LEU A 165 -16.50 19.41 -0.16
CA LEU A 165 -17.20 20.64 -0.55
C LEU A 165 -18.08 21.16 0.59
N ARG A 166 -18.68 20.29 1.40
CA ARG A 166 -19.44 20.71 2.59
C ARG A 166 -18.61 21.51 3.58
N LYS A 167 -17.35 21.12 3.80
CA LYS A 167 -16.44 21.77 4.76
C LYS A 167 -15.92 23.13 4.32
N ARG A 168 -16.12 23.49 3.04
CA ARG A 168 -15.64 24.76 2.45
C ARG A 168 -16.69 25.86 2.45
N LYS A 169 -17.92 25.55 2.85
CA LYS A 169 -19.01 26.51 3.06
C LYS A 169 -18.99 26.98 4.51
#